data_AF-A0A4U2ZBF7-F1
#
_entry.id   AF-A0A4U2ZBF7-F1
#
_cell.length_a   1.000
_cell.length_b   1.000
_cell.length_c   1.000
_cell.angle_alpha   90.00
_cell.angle_beta   90.00
_cell.angle_gamma   90.00
#
_symmetry.space_group_name_H-M   'P 1'
#
loop_
_entity.id
_entity.type
_entity.pdbx_description
1 polymer ?
#
loop_
_entity_poly.entity_id
_entity_poly.type
_entity_poly.pdbx_seq_one_letter_code
_entity_poly.pdbx_strand_id
1 'polypeptide(L)'
;MSGIFKFTKYILLFISVIQLTRFSPEYLEPTLLYEYFIFIGLIILLGVLDDFFKLNKRTNILLRIAIILCSLALLITSVSFQSTSSVIFSIVMFIAFSFSIFLEIKQKED
;
A
#
# COMPACT_ATOMS: atom_id res chain seq x y z
N MET A 1 4.59 1.56 -23.29
CA MET A 1 3.91 2.77 -22.77
C MET A 1 4.90 3.91 -22.73
N SER A 2 4.60 5.04 -23.39
CA SER A 2 5.43 6.25 -23.34
C SER A 2 5.69 6.66 -21.88
N GLY A 3 6.92 7.05 -21.54
CA GLY A 3 7.33 7.38 -20.16
C GLY A 3 6.44 8.44 -19.48
N ILE A 4 5.78 9.28 -20.27
CA ILE A 4 4.78 10.25 -19.82
C ILE A 4 3.59 9.55 -19.14
N PHE A 5 3.05 8.47 -19.72
CA PHE A 5 1.94 7.72 -19.12
C PHE A 5 2.31 7.06 -17.79
N LYS A 6 3.57 6.62 -17.63
CA LYS A 6 4.06 6.07 -16.35
C LYS A 6 4.03 7.13 -15.25
N PHE A 7 4.50 8.34 -15.52
CA PHE A 7 4.47 9.44 -14.56
C PHE A 7 3.05 9.93 -14.26
N THR A 8 2.21 10.07 -15.28
CA THR A 8 0.83 10.55 -15.12
C THR A 8 0.01 9.66 -14.17
N LYS A 9 0.21 8.34 -14.21
CA LYS A 9 -0.38 7.38 -13.24
C LYS A 9 -0.08 7.76 -11.79
N TYR A 10 1.18 8.04 -11.47
CA TYR A 10 1.59 8.35 -10.10
C TYR A 10 1.11 9.72 -9.63
N ILE A 11 1.07 10.70 -10.53
CA ILE A 11 0.51 12.04 -10.26
C ILE A 11 -0.98 11.94 -9.97
N LEU A 12 -1.74 11.21 -10.81
CA LEU A 12 -3.16 10.97 -10.59
C LEU A 12 -3.42 10.28 -9.26
N LEU A 13 -2.63 9.25 -8.95
CA LEU A 13 -2.77 8.49 -7.71
C LEU A 13 -2.46 9.36 -6.48
N PHE A 14 -1.45 10.24 -6.55
CA PHE A 14 -1.17 11.22 -5.51
C PHE A 14 -2.33 12.20 -5.29
N ILE A 15 -2.93 12.71 -6.37
CA ILE A 15 -4.11 13.59 -6.31
C ILE A 15 -5.31 12.86 -5.68
N SER A 16 -5.53 11.58 -6.03
CA SER A 16 -6.59 10.76 -5.44
C SER A 16 -6.42 10.58 -3.93
N VAL A 17 -5.19 10.40 -3.44
CA VAL A 17 -4.89 10.29 -2.01
C VAL A 17 -5.19 11.60 -1.27
N ILE A 18 -4.84 12.75 -1.86
CA ILE A 18 -5.18 14.06 -1.31
C ILE A 18 -6.70 14.28 -1.26
N GLN A 19 -7.43 13.84 -2.28
CA GLN A 19 -8.89 13.96 -2.29
C GLN A 19 -9.54 13.06 -1.24
N LEU A 20 -9.08 11.82 -1.08
CA LEU A 20 -9.54 10.89 -0.05
C LEU A 20 -9.41 11.47 1.36
N THR A 21 -8.36 12.24 1.61
CA THR A 21 -8.08 12.77 2.96
C THR A 21 -8.89 14.02 3.29
N ARG A 22 -9.41 14.72 2.27
CA ARG A 22 -10.47 15.73 2.46
C ARG A 22 -11.82 15.12 2.83
N PHE A 23 -12.05 13.85 2.49
CA PHE A 23 -13.22 13.08 2.89
C PHE A 23 -13.00 12.30 4.19
N SER A 24 -11.92 12.59 4.93
CA SER A 24 -11.65 11.91 6.20
C SER A 24 -12.88 12.03 7.11
N PRO A 25 -13.48 10.90 7.52
CA PRO A 25 -14.61 10.95 8.44
C PRO A 25 -14.13 11.61 9.74
N GLU A 26 -14.95 12.48 10.32
CA GLU A 26 -14.73 13.10 11.65
C GLU A 26 -14.49 12.05 12.77
N TYR A 27 -14.75 10.78 12.47
CA TYR A 27 -14.63 9.61 13.33
C TYR A 27 -13.29 8.87 13.23
N LEU A 28 -12.37 9.26 12.34
CA LEU A 28 -11.05 8.60 12.25
C LEU A 28 -10.07 9.28 13.21
N GLU A 29 -9.46 8.49 14.10
CA GLU A 29 -8.42 9.04 14.98
C GLU A 29 -7.25 9.60 14.16
N PRO A 30 -6.70 10.77 14.54
CA PRO A 30 -5.60 11.41 13.82
C PRO A 30 -4.40 10.46 13.64
N THR A 31 -4.13 9.64 14.65
CA THR A 31 -3.04 8.66 14.65
C THR A 31 -3.19 7.63 13.52
N LEU A 32 -4.38 7.06 13.35
CA LEU A 32 -4.67 6.10 12.27
C LEU A 32 -4.56 6.75 10.90
N LEU A 33 -4.99 8.02 10.77
CA LEU A 33 -4.91 8.79 9.54
C LEU A 33 -3.44 8.96 9.09
N TYR A 34 -2.55 9.29 10.03
CA TYR A 34 -1.11 9.36 9.76
C TYR A 34 -0.52 8.01 9.35
N GLU A 35 -0.85 6.92 10.06
CA GLU A 35 -0.37 5.59 9.69
C GLU A 35 -0.82 5.19 8.28
N TYR A 36 -2.06 5.53 7.89
CA TYR A 36 -2.54 5.30 6.54
C TYR A 36 -1.79 6.10 5.48
N PHE A 37 -1.52 7.37 5.74
CA PHE A 37 -0.74 8.19 4.82
C PHE A 37 0.67 7.64 4.61
N ILE A 38 1.33 7.22 5.69
CA ILE A 38 2.67 6.63 5.62
C ILE A 38 2.61 5.33 4.82
N PHE A 39 1.61 4.48 5.08
CA PHE A 39 1.44 3.22 4.39
C PHE A 39 1.16 3.38 2.89
N ILE A 40 0.26 4.30 2.53
CA ILE A 40 -0.02 4.63 1.13
C ILE A 40 1.23 5.21 0.46
N GLY A 41 1.94 6.12 1.14
CA GLY A 41 3.20 6.69 0.66
C GLY A 41 4.24 5.60 0.33
N LEU A 42 4.39 4.61 1.21
CA LEU A 42 5.28 3.47 1.00
C LEU A 42 4.87 2.63 -0.21
N ILE A 43 3.58 2.38 -0.42
CA ILE A 43 3.08 1.62 -1.58
C ILE A 43 3.36 2.37 -2.89
N ILE A 44 3.13 3.68 -2.90
CA ILE A 44 3.40 4.53 -4.08
C ILE A 44 4.88 4.53 -4.40
N LEU A 45 5.71 4.75 -3.37
CA LEU A 45 7.16 4.69 -3.50
C LEU A 45 7.59 3.34 -4.09
N LEU A 46 7.00 2.23 -3.63
CA LEU A 46 7.26 0.90 -4.16
C LEU A 46 6.99 0.82 -5.67
N GLY A 47 5.80 1.27 -6.09
CA GLY A 47 5.40 1.24 -7.48
C GLY A 47 6.35 2.03 -8.36
N VAL A 48 6.74 3.24 -7.89
CA VAL A 48 7.73 4.07 -8.57
C VAL A 48 9.07 3.34 -8.66
N LEU A 49 9.59 2.78 -7.56
CA LEU A 49 10.86 2.05 -7.63
C LEU A 49 10.79 0.87 -8.60
N ASP A 50 9.70 0.11 -8.63
CA ASP A 50 9.55 -1.03 -9.53
C ASP A 50 9.45 -0.61 -11.00
N ASP A 51 8.67 0.43 -11.30
CA ASP A 51 8.44 0.90 -12.67
C ASP A 51 9.66 1.60 -13.30
N PHE A 52 10.51 2.23 -12.48
CA PHE A 52 11.66 3.03 -12.94
C PHE A 52 13.01 2.32 -12.79
N PHE A 53 13.24 1.62 -11.68
CA PHE A 53 14.54 1.02 -11.37
C PHE A 53 14.63 -0.47 -11.73
N LYS A 54 13.54 -1.09 -12.21
CA LYS A 54 13.48 -2.54 -12.49
C LYS A 54 14.12 -3.34 -11.35
N LEU A 55 13.50 -3.23 -10.17
CA LEU A 55 14.01 -3.84 -8.94
C LEU A 55 14.38 -5.31 -9.15
N ASN A 56 15.53 -5.72 -8.62
CA ASN A 56 15.94 -7.11 -8.64
C ASN A 56 14.89 -7.97 -7.90
N LYS A 57 14.70 -9.22 -8.35
CA LYS A 57 13.65 -10.14 -7.86
C LYS A 57 13.63 -10.25 -6.33
N ARG A 58 14.81 -10.38 -5.71
CA ARG A 58 14.97 -10.48 -4.26
C ARG A 58 14.48 -9.21 -3.55
N THR A 59 14.79 -8.05 -4.11
CA THR A 59 14.40 -6.75 -3.56
C THR A 59 12.90 -6.52 -3.68
N ASN A 60 12.27 -6.92 -4.79
CA ASN A 60 10.81 -6.81 -4.97
C ASN A 60 10.04 -7.69 -3.96
N ILE A 61 10.47 -8.94 -3.75
CA ILE A 61 9.89 -9.82 -2.72
C ILE A 61 10.08 -9.24 -1.32
N LEU A 62 11.30 -8.79 -0.98
CA LEU A 62 11.59 -8.21 0.34
C LEU A 62 10.72 -6.97 0.63
N LEU A 63 10.54 -6.13 -0.38
CA LEU A 63 9.71 -4.93 -0.33
C LEU A 63 8.23 -5.26 -0.13
N ARG A 64 7.71 -6.27 -0.83
CA ARG A 64 6.33 -6.73 -0.63
C ARG A 64 6.13 -7.33 0.77
N ILE A 65 7.11 -8.07 1.30
CA ILE A 65 7.08 -8.57 2.68
C ILE A 65 7.05 -7.42 3.67
N ALA A 66 7.86 -6.37 3.46
CA ALA A 66 7.86 -5.19 4.32
C ALA A 66 6.49 -4.49 4.34
N ILE A 67 5.80 -4.42 3.20
CA ILE A 67 4.43 -3.89 3.13
C ILE A 67 3.44 -4.78 3.89
N ILE A 68 3.56 -6.11 3.80
CA ILE A 68 2.72 -7.03 4.58
C ILE A 68 2.90 -6.80 6.08
N LEU A 69 4.15 -6.64 6.55
CA LEU A 69 4.43 -6.32 7.95
C LEU A 69 3.82 -4.98 8.37
N CYS A 70 3.89 -3.95 7.52
CA CYS A 70 3.23 -2.67 7.79
C CYS A 70 1.70 -2.79 7.83
N SER A 71 1.11 -3.59 6.94
CA SER A 71 -0.34 -3.87 6.94
C SER A 71 -0.76 -4.59 8.22
N LEU A 72 0.11 -5.45 8.76
CA LEU A 72 -0.14 -6.18 10.00
C LEU A 72 0.00 -5.28 11.23
N ALA A 73 0.96 -4.34 11.22
CA ALA A 73 1.06 -3.29 12.23
C ALA A 73 -0.19 -2.40 12.24
N LEU A 74 -0.65 -1.95 11.07
CA LEU A 74 -1.90 -1.21 10.90
C LEU A 74 -3.12 -1.97 11.44
N LEU A 75 -3.20 -3.28 11.19
CA LEU A 75 -4.26 -4.12 11.73
C LEU A 75 -4.26 -4.09 13.26
N ILE A 76 -3.10 -4.28 13.90
CA ILE A 76 -2.95 -4.26 15.36
C ILE A 76 -3.41 -2.91 15.92
N THR A 77 -2.89 -1.81 15.36
CA THR A 77 -3.27 -0.46 15.80
C THR A 77 -4.76 -0.20 15.61
N SER A 78 -5.33 -0.63 14.48
CA SER A 78 -6.76 -0.48 14.19
C SER A 78 -7.66 -1.24 15.17
N VAL A 79 -7.25 -2.43 15.60
CA VAL A 79 -7.97 -3.21 16.63
C VAL A 79 -7.88 -2.51 17.98
N SER A 80 -6.72 -1.96 18.35
CA SER A 80 -6.54 -1.21 19.60
C SER A 80 -7.44 0.02 19.70
N PHE A 81 -7.63 0.73 18.59
CA PHE A 81 -8.52 1.91 18.51
C PHE A 81 -9.99 1.59 18.19
N GLN A 82 -10.38 0.30 18.16
CA GLN A 82 -11.75 -0.15 17.88
C GLN A 82 -12.37 0.41 16.59
N SER A 83 -11.53 0.77 15.61
CA SER A 83 -11.99 1.36 14.35
C SER A 83 -12.33 0.25 13.35
N THR A 84 -13.61 -0.11 13.25
CA THR A 84 -14.10 -1.21 12.41
C THR A 84 -13.76 -1.04 10.93
N SER A 85 -13.88 0.17 10.38
CA SER A 85 -13.49 0.48 9.00
C SER A 85 -11.99 0.27 8.76
N SER A 86 -11.17 0.67 9.74
CA SER A 86 -9.71 0.54 9.70
C SER A 86 -9.26 -0.92 9.79
N VAL A 87 -9.95 -1.72 10.61
CA VAL A 87 -9.72 -3.17 10.70
C VAL A 87 -10.03 -3.85 9.36
N ILE A 88 -11.20 -3.57 8.78
CA ILE A 88 -11.60 -4.14 7.48
C ILE A 88 -10.59 -3.79 6.39
N PHE A 89 -10.18 -2.52 6.32
CA PHE A 89 -9.19 -2.07 5.35
C PHE A 89 -7.86 -2.84 5.50
N SER A 90 -7.36 -2.96 6.72
CA SER A 90 -6.09 -3.64 7.01
C SER A 90 -6.14 -5.12 6.64
N ILE A 91 -7.26 -5.81 6.86
CA ILE A 91 -7.47 -7.21 6.45
C ILE A 91 -7.44 -7.34 4.92
N VAL A 92 -8.18 -6.48 4.21
CA VAL A 92 -8.24 -6.50 2.74
C VAL A 92 -6.86 -6.27 2.14
N MET A 93 -6.12 -5.28 2.66
CA MET A 93 -4.76 -4.98 2.20
C MET A 93 -3.79 -6.13 2.47
N PHE A 94 -3.88 -6.76 3.64
CA PHE A 94 -3.05 -7.92 3.98
C PHE A 94 -3.27 -9.08 3.01
N ILE A 95 -4.53 -9.39 2.69
CA ILE A 95 -4.89 -10.44 1.73
C ILE A 95 -4.38 -10.09 0.33
N ALA A 96 -4.60 -8.85 -0.13
CA ALA A 96 -4.19 -8.40 -1.46
C ALA A 96 -2.67 -8.50 -1.65
N PHE A 97 -1.88 -8.02 -0.68
CA PHE A 97 -0.42 -8.11 -0.78
C PHE A 97 0.11 -9.53 -0.63
N SER A 98 -0.48 -10.35 0.25
CA SER A 98 -0.14 -11.77 0.36
C SER A 98 -0.38 -12.50 -0.95
N PHE A 99 -1.52 -12.26 -1.59
CA PHE A 99 -1.83 -12.83 -2.91
C PHE A 99 -0.88 -12.30 -4.00
N SER A 100 -0.51 -11.02 -3.93
CA SER A 100 0.43 -10.42 -4.87
C SER A 100 1.83 -11.05 -4.76
N ILE A 101 2.30 -11.37 -3.56
CA ILE A 101 3.53 -12.14 -3.36
C ILE A 101 3.38 -13.56 -3.91
N PHE A 102 2.27 -14.22 -3.60
CA PHE A 102 2.01 -15.58 -4.09
C PHE A 102 2.06 -15.64 -5.62
N LEU A 103 1.48 -14.68 -6.34
CA LEU A 103 1.56 -14.60 -7.79
C LEU A 103 2.99 -14.35 -8.29
N GLU A 104 3.75 -13.45 -7.66
CA GLU A 104 5.14 -13.15 -8.05
C GLU A 104 6.09 -14.36 -7.87
N ILE A 105 5.77 -15.25 -6.93
CA ILE A 105 6.44 -16.52 -6.70
C ILE A 105 5.96 -17.57 -7.72
N LYS A 106 4.64 -17.76 -7.85
CA LYS A 106 4.04 -18.80 -8.70
C LYS A 106 4.27 -18.59 -10.20
N GLN A 107 4.24 -17.35 -10.69
CA GLN A 107 4.57 -17.02 -12.09
C GLN A 107 6.02 -17.34 -12.49
N LYS A 108 6.85 -17.85 -11.57
CA LYS A 108 8.23 -18.27 -11.84
C LYS A 108 8.45 -19.78 -11.68
N GLU A 109 7.43 -20.56 -11.34
CA GLU A 109 7.51 -22.03 -11.36
C GLU A 109 7.14 -22.62 -12.74
N ASP A 110 6.52 -21.83 -13.62
CA ASP A 110 6.30 -22.13 -15.05
C ASP A 110 7.38 -21.47 -15.93
#